data_AF-A0A898IL75-F1
#
_entry.id   AF-A0A898IL75-F1
#
_cell.length_a   1.000
_cell.length_b   1.000
_cell.length_c   1.000
_cell.angle_alpha   90.00
_cell.angle_beta   90.00
_cell.angle_gamma   90.00
#
_symmetry.space_group_name_H-M   'P 1'
#
loop_
_entity.id
_entity.type
_entity.pdbx_description
1 polymer ?
#
loop_
_entity_poly.entity_id
_entity_poly.type
_entity_poly.pdbx_seq_one_letter_code
_entity_poly.pdbx_strand_id
1 'polypeptide(L)'
;MSSGSLLLLLGLLTLWAEMTPVSSKPRFNPRFCKLPSNIGSCSGNLQYFYFNRVSKRCDTFIYSGCGGNPNRFETMEECKRNCVENDQ
;
A
#
# COMPACT_ATOMS: atom_id res chain seq x y z
N MET A 1 29.90 6.04 48.65
CA MET A 1 29.65 7.04 47.59
C MET A 1 28.92 6.34 46.45
N SER A 2 27.63 6.67 46.33
CA SER A 2 26.66 6.42 45.26
C SER A 2 26.98 5.36 44.17
N SER A 3 26.59 4.10 44.42
CA SER A 3 26.39 3.10 43.36
C SER A 3 25.12 3.36 42.51
N GLY A 4 24.29 4.33 42.91
CA GLY A 4 23.08 4.73 42.19
C GLY A 4 23.35 5.62 40.98
N SER A 5 24.50 6.30 40.94
CA SER A 5 24.84 7.21 39.83
C SER A 5 25.18 6.47 38.53
N LEU A 6 25.74 5.26 38.61
CA LEU A 6 26.12 4.47 37.43
C LEU A 6 24.90 3.82 36.75
N LEU A 7 23.89 3.42 37.53
CA LEU A 7 22.64 2.84 37.01
C LEU A 7 21.74 3.90 36.34
N LEU A 8 21.75 5.14 36.86
CA LEU A 8 21.02 6.25 36.25
C LEU A 8 21.61 6.68 34.89
N LEU A 9 22.93 6.63 34.72
CA LEU A 9 23.60 6.95 33.46
C LEU A 9 23.34 5.91 32.37
N LEU A 10 23.24 4.62 32.73
CA LEU A 10 22.88 3.56 31.79
C LEU A 10 21.40 3.62 31.37
N GLY A 11 20.50 4.06 32.25
CA GLY A 11 19.09 4.27 31.91
C GLY A 11 18.84 5.45 30.95
N LEU A 12 19.63 6.53 31.03
CA LEU A 12 19.54 7.66 30.11
C LEU A 12 20.01 7.31 28.68
N LEU A 13 20.96 6.39 28.54
CA LEU A 13 21.46 5.92 27.24
C LEU A 13 20.50 4.94 26.54
N THR A 14 19.69 4.19 27.28
CA THR A 14 18.68 3.27 26.71
C THR A 14 17.39 3.98 26.28
N LEU A 15 17.13 5.19 26.77
CA LEU A 15 15.94 5.99 26.44
C LEU A 15 16.02 6.74 25.09
N TRP A 16 17.19 6.84 24.45
CA TRP A 16 17.32 7.44 23.10
C TRP A 16 17.16 6.41 21.98
N ALA A 17 17.45 5.12 22.20
CA ALA A 17 17.51 4.15 21.11
C ALA A 17 16.16 3.77 20.46
N GLU A 18 15.02 4.16 21.02
CA GLU A 18 13.70 3.63 20.61
C GLU A 18 12.81 4.62 19.83
N MET A 19 13.24 5.88 19.60
CA MET A 19 12.48 6.82 18.77
C MET A 19 12.90 6.73 17.30
N THR A 20 12.68 5.56 16.68
CA THR A 20 12.63 5.53 15.21
C THR A 20 11.42 6.35 14.77
N PRO A 21 11.55 7.29 13.81
CA PRO A 21 10.37 7.86 13.18
C PRO A 21 9.65 6.72 12.48
N VAL A 22 8.38 6.46 12.86
CA VAL A 22 7.47 5.68 12.03
C VAL A 22 7.54 6.32 10.65
N SER A 23 8.14 5.61 9.70
CA SER A 23 8.24 6.04 8.32
C SER A 23 6.81 6.12 7.78
N SER A 24 6.18 7.27 8.02
CA SER A 24 4.90 7.63 7.44
C SER A 24 5.20 7.88 5.97
N LYS A 25 5.25 6.79 5.19
CA LYS A 25 5.21 6.88 3.74
C LYS A 25 4.10 7.88 3.41
N PRO A 26 4.38 8.96 2.67
CA PRO A 26 3.35 9.91 2.30
C PRO A 26 2.23 9.13 1.63
N ARG A 27 0.98 9.36 2.06
CA ARG A 27 -0.20 8.73 1.49
C ARG A 27 -0.38 9.25 0.07
N PHE A 28 0.29 8.61 -0.86
CA PHE A 28 0.17 8.90 -2.27
C PHE A 28 -0.92 8.00 -2.83
N ASN A 29 -2.11 8.55 -3.04
CA ASN A 29 -3.17 7.88 -3.80
C ASN A 29 -2.88 8.06 -5.30
N PRO A 30 -2.35 7.03 -5.98
CA PRO A 30 -1.97 7.16 -7.38
C PRO A 30 -3.20 7.47 -8.23
N ARG A 31 -3.07 8.40 -9.20
CA ARG A 31 -4.19 8.79 -10.08
C ARG A 31 -4.80 7.59 -10.82
N PHE A 32 -4.00 6.56 -11.12
CA PHE A 32 -4.51 5.36 -11.78
C PHE A 32 -5.53 4.59 -10.93
N CYS A 33 -5.44 4.60 -9.61
CA CYS A 33 -6.46 3.99 -8.74
C CYS A 33 -7.84 4.63 -8.93
N LYS A 34 -7.91 5.81 -9.55
CA LYS A 34 -9.18 6.49 -9.86
C LYS A 34 -9.76 6.13 -11.21
N LEU A 35 -9.07 5.37 -12.05
CA LEU A 35 -9.57 4.94 -13.35
C LEU A 35 -10.57 3.79 -13.18
N PRO A 36 -11.57 3.63 -14.08
CA PRO A 36 -12.41 2.43 -14.09
C PRO A 36 -11.60 1.20 -14.54
N SER A 37 -12.09 -0.01 -14.24
CA SER A 37 -11.57 -1.22 -14.90
C SER A 37 -11.71 -1.10 -16.42
N ASN A 38 -10.69 -1.52 -17.18
CA ASN A 38 -10.74 -1.48 -18.64
C ASN A 38 -10.33 -2.85 -19.21
N ILE A 39 -11.29 -3.52 -19.87
CA ILE A 39 -11.14 -4.84 -20.48
C ILE A 39 -10.07 -4.84 -21.57
N GLY A 40 -9.87 -3.72 -22.27
CA GLY A 40 -8.99 -3.64 -23.45
C GLY A 40 -9.70 -4.09 -24.74
N SER A 41 -8.92 -4.32 -25.79
CA SER A 41 -9.42 -4.53 -27.16
C SER A 41 -9.04 -5.88 -27.79
N CYS A 42 -8.44 -6.78 -27.01
CA CYS A 42 -8.12 -8.13 -27.46
C CYS A 42 -9.29 -9.11 -27.17
N SER A 43 -9.07 -10.41 -27.35
CA SER A 43 -10.12 -11.44 -27.17
C SER A 43 -9.80 -12.45 -26.05
N GLY A 44 -8.84 -12.15 -25.17
CA GLY A 44 -8.54 -12.99 -24.01
C GLY A 44 -9.61 -12.91 -22.92
N ASN A 45 -9.57 -13.86 -21.99
CA ASN A 45 -10.47 -13.91 -20.83
C ASN A 45 -9.65 -14.13 -19.55
N LEU A 46 -8.82 -13.14 -19.20
CA LEU A 46 -7.88 -13.24 -18.08
C LEU A 46 -8.46 -12.56 -16.84
N GLN A 47 -8.53 -13.28 -15.72
CA GLN A 47 -8.96 -12.70 -14.45
C GLN A 47 -7.85 -11.83 -13.86
N TYR A 48 -8.17 -10.55 -13.59
CA TYR A 48 -7.29 -9.57 -12.95
C TYR A 48 -8.06 -8.84 -11.84
N PHE A 49 -7.35 -8.00 -11.09
CA PHE A 49 -7.91 -7.19 -10.00
C PHE A 49 -7.82 -5.70 -10.34
N TYR A 50 -8.79 -4.90 -9.89
CA TYR A 50 -8.76 -3.45 -9.98
C TYR A 50 -9.33 -2.82 -8.71
N PHE A 51 -8.96 -1.57 -8.42
CA PHE A 51 -9.56 -0.83 -7.31
C PHE A 51 -10.89 -0.23 -7.74
N ASN A 52 -11.96 -0.66 -7.08
CA ASN A 52 -13.30 -0.14 -7.23
C ASN A 52 -13.53 0.98 -6.21
N ARG A 53 -13.60 2.23 -6.70
CA ARG A 53 -13.80 3.39 -5.83
C ARG A 53 -15.19 3.45 -5.17
N VAL A 54 -16.18 2.77 -5.72
CA VAL A 54 -17.55 2.76 -5.18
C VAL A 54 -17.60 1.87 -3.94
N SER A 55 -17.08 0.64 -4.06
CA SER A 55 -17.00 -0.30 -2.93
C SER A 55 -15.83 0.00 -1.99
N LYS A 56 -14.87 0.84 -2.42
CA LYS A 56 -13.60 1.14 -1.74
C LYS A 56 -12.77 -0.13 -1.51
N ARG A 57 -12.84 -1.08 -2.44
CA ARG A 57 -12.18 -2.39 -2.36
C ARG A 57 -11.57 -2.77 -3.69
N CYS A 58 -10.67 -3.74 -3.63
CA CYS A 58 -10.16 -4.41 -4.82
C CYS A 58 -11.13 -5.52 -5.22
N ASP A 59 -11.62 -5.46 -6.47
CA ASP A 59 -12.56 -6.40 -7.05
C ASP A 59 -11.93 -7.07 -8.28
N THR A 60 -12.48 -8.22 -8.70
CA THR A 60 -12.03 -8.92 -9.91
C THR A 60 -12.69 -8.35 -11.16
N PHE A 61 -11.99 -8.43 -12.30
CA PHE A 61 -12.54 -8.14 -13.62
C PHE A 61 -11.83 -8.96 -14.70
N ILE A 62 -12.38 -8.96 -15.92
CA ILE A 62 -11.76 -9.63 -17.07
C ILE A 62 -10.90 -8.64 -17.86
N TYR A 63 -9.65 -9.02 -18.11
CA TYR A 63 -8.73 -8.36 -19.01
C TYR A 63 -8.56 -9.18 -20.29
N SER A 64 -8.66 -8.51 -21.43
CA SER A 64 -8.59 -9.12 -22.75
C SER A 64 -7.19 -9.46 -23.23
N GLY A 65 -6.15 -9.02 -22.52
CA GLY A 65 -4.74 -9.30 -22.84
C GLY A 65 -3.97 -8.16 -23.50
N CYS A 66 -4.64 -7.12 -24.01
CA CYS A 66 -3.97 -5.91 -24.51
C CYS A 66 -4.73 -4.61 -24.20
N GLY A 67 -4.01 -3.49 -24.21
CA GLY A 67 -4.56 -2.17 -23.92
C GLY A 67 -4.98 -2.01 -22.46
N GLY A 68 -6.14 -1.40 -22.24
CA GLY A 68 -6.66 -1.14 -20.90
C GLY A 68 -6.02 0.09 -20.25
N ASN A 69 -5.91 0.07 -18.92
CA ASN A 69 -5.25 1.13 -18.15
C ASN A 69 -4.51 0.55 -16.92
N PRO A 70 -3.73 1.36 -16.17
CA PRO A 70 -2.95 0.85 -15.04
C PRO A 70 -3.74 0.48 -13.78
N ASN A 71 -5.05 0.68 -13.70
CA ASN A 71 -5.88 0.12 -12.63
C ASN A 71 -6.14 -1.37 -12.89
N ARG A 72 -5.07 -2.17 -12.92
CA ARG A 72 -5.09 -3.59 -13.25
C ARG A 72 -3.89 -4.26 -12.58
N PHE A 73 -4.16 -5.25 -11.73
CA PHE A 73 -3.16 -5.95 -10.92
C PHE A 73 -3.35 -7.45 -11.05
N GLU A 74 -2.25 -8.20 -11.00
CA GLU A 74 -2.29 -9.66 -11.13
C GLU A 74 -2.84 -10.32 -9.86
N THR A 75 -2.67 -9.68 -8.71
CA THR A 75 -3.06 -10.21 -7.41
C THR A 75 -3.88 -9.22 -6.59
N MET A 76 -4.70 -9.75 -5.68
CA MET A 76 -5.48 -8.97 -4.72
C MET A 76 -4.57 -8.12 -3.82
N GLU A 77 -3.45 -8.67 -3.39
CA GLU A 77 -2.48 -8.04 -2.48
C GLU A 77 -1.75 -6.88 -3.14
N GLU A 78 -1.43 -6.99 -4.43
CA GLU A 78 -0.88 -5.90 -5.21
C GLU A 78 -1.88 -4.75 -5.34
N CYS A 79 -3.14 -5.05 -5.67
CA CYS A 79 -4.18 -4.02 -5.72
C CYS A 79 -4.33 -3.29 -4.38
N LYS A 80 -4.40 -4.04 -3.25
CA LYS A 80 -4.55 -3.47 -1.91
C LYS A 80 -3.40 -2.56 -1.52
N ARG A 81 -2.15 -3.01 -1.70
CA ARG A 81 -0.96 -2.18 -1.40
C ARG A 81 -0.92 -0.90 -2.21
N ASN A 82 -1.31 -0.95 -3.48
CA ASN A 82 -1.23 0.22 -4.36
C ASN A 82 -2.37 1.21 -4.11
N CYS A 83 -3.60 0.71 -3.93
CA CYS A 83 -4.79 1.54 -3.98
C CYS A 83 -5.64 1.56 -2.71
N VAL A 84 -5.54 0.60 -1.78
CA VAL A 84 -6.37 0.57 -0.56
C VAL A 84 -5.63 1.18 0.63
N GLU A 85 -4.38 0.79 0.85
CA GLU A 85 -3.56 1.32 1.95
C GLU A 85 -3.27 2.83 1.81
N ASN A 86 -3.46 3.37 0.60
CA ASN A 86 -3.24 4.77 0.24
C ASN A 86 -4.54 5.57 0.00
N ASP A 87 -5.73 4.96 0.04
CA ASP A 87 -7.03 5.66 -0.09
C ASP A 87 -7.45 6.13 1.31
N GLN A 88 -7.06 7.36 1.68
CA GLN A 88 -7.65 8.08 2.81
C GLN A 88 -8.61 9.14 2.33
#